data_AF-A0A6I5QZZ5-F1
#
_entry.id   AF-A0A6I5QZZ5-F1
#
_cell.length_a   1.000
_cell.length_b   1.000
_cell.length_c   1.000
_cell.angle_alpha   90.00
_cell.angle_beta   90.00
_cell.angle_gamma   90.00
#
_symmetry.space_group_name_H-M   'P 1'
#
loop_
_entity.id
_entity.type
_entity.pdbx_description
1 polymer ?
#
loop_
_entity_poly.entity_id
_entity_poly.type
_entity_poly.pdbx_seq_one_letter_code
_entity_poly.pdbx_strand_id
1 'polypeptide(L)'
;MGKMTLAFVVVLPGVVGVVVFAYFALIDWEALQAAYQELELAVEQSADLNILFPRATQQNIHRINLFAEGVWTLLSAILVAIGLQGICTGPRRSRG
;
A
#
# COMPACT_ATOMS: atom_id res chain seq x y z
N MET A 1 -7.91 -18.73 -24.89
CA MET A 1 -8.35 -17.39 -24.45
C MET A 1 -8.33 -17.23 -22.93
N GLY A 2 -8.91 -18.12 -22.12
CA GLY A 2 -9.04 -17.91 -20.65
C GLY A 2 -7.75 -17.58 -19.87
N LYS A 3 -6.63 -18.26 -20.12
CA LYS A 3 -5.37 -18.00 -19.40
C LYS A 3 -4.75 -16.65 -19.74
N MET A 4 -4.88 -16.22 -20.99
CA MET A 4 -4.38 -14.93 -21.46
C MET A 4 -5.22 -13.79 -20.88
N THR A 5 -6.53 -13.96 -20.80
CA THR A 5 -7.43 -13.02 -20.12
C THR A 5 -7.11 -12.89 -18.63
N LEU A 6 -6.88 -14.00 -17.92
CA LEU A 6 -6.45 -13.97 -16.50
C LEU A 6 -5.12 -13.24 -16.31
N ALA A 7 -4.15 -13.45 -17.20
CA ALA A 7 -2.87 -12.78 -17.13
C ALA A 7 -3.01 -11.25 -17.30
N PHE A 8 -3.73 -10.79 -18.33
CA PHE A 8 -3.83 -9.36 -18.64
C PHE A 8 -4.82 -8.59 -17.75
N VAL A 9 -5.88 -9.25 -17.26
CA VAL A 9 -6.97 -8.56 -16.52
C VAL A 9 -6.79 -8.68 -15.00
N VAL A 10 -6.08 -9.70 -14.52
CA VAL A 10 -5.96 -9.96 -13.07
C VAL A 10 -4.51 -9.85 -12.62
N VAL A 11 -3.60 -10.60 -13.24
CA VAL A 11 -2.20 -10.65 -12.80
C VAL A 11 -1.50 -9.32 -13.07
N LEU A 12 -1.57 -8.80 -14.30
CA LEU A 12 -0.86 -7.58 -14.68
C LEU A 12 -1.31 -6.36 -13.84
N PRO A 13 -2.62 -6.10 -13.69
CA PRO A 13 -3.09 -4.99 -12.85
C PRO A 13 -2.75 -5.20 -11.37
N GLY A 14 -2.80 -6.45 -10.88
CA GLY A 14 -2.38 -6.76 -9.51
C GLY A 14 -0.90 -6.48 -9.28
N VAL A 15 -0.01 -6.84 -10.22
CA VAL A 15 1.43 -6.55 -10.11
C VAL A 15 1.68 -5.05 -10.12
N VAL A 16 1.02 -4.32 -11.03
CA VAL A 16 1.09 -2.86 -11.07
C VAL A 16 0.61 -2.26 -9.75
N GLY A 17 -0.51 -2.74 -9.21
CA GLY A 17 -1.03 -2.31 -7.91
C GLY A 17 -0.02 -2.53 -6.78
N VAL A 18 0.58 -3.72 -6.67
CA VAL A 18 1.61 -4.00 -5.66
C VAL A 18 2.76 -3.00 -5.77
N VAL A 19 3.28 -2.77 -6.98
CA VAL A 19 4.42 -1.86 -7.17
C VAL A 19 4.06 -0.42 -6.82
N VAL A 20 2.91 0.06 -7.29
CA VAL A 20 2.48 1.45 -7.08
C VAL A 20 2.19 1.72 -5.60
N PHE A 21 1.38 0.88 -4.95
CA PHE A 21 1.00 1.07 -3.55
C PHE A 21 2.17 0.82 -2.61
N ALA A 22 3.06 -0.14 -2.90
CA ALA A 22 4.27 -0.33 -2.10
C ALA A 22 5.22 0.87 -2.21
N TYR A 23 5.32 1.47 -3.40
CA TYR A 23 6.13 2.67 -3.60
C TYR A 23 5.58 3.86 -2.79
N PHE A 24 4.26 4.10 -2.83
CA PHE A 24 3.65 5.15 -2.02
C PHE A 24 3.72 4.86 -0.52
N ALA A 25 3.59 3.60 -0.10
CA ALA A 25 3.81 3.22 1.29
C ALA A 25 5.22 3.58 1.79
N LEU A 26 6.25 3.43 0.96
CA LEU A 26 7.61 3.83 1.33
C LEU A 26 7.75 5.35 1.47
N ILE A 27 7.13 6.12 0.58
CA ILE A 27 7.11 7.59 0.68
C ILE A 27 6.38 8.03 1.96
N ASP A 28 5.20 7.47 2.22
CA ASP A 28 4.43 7.80 3.42
C ASP A 28 5.15 7.34 4.70
N TRP A 29 5.94 6.26 4.64
CA TRP A 29 6.78 5.84 5.76
C TRP A 29 7.85 6.88 6.09
N GLU A 30 8.54 7.42 5.08
CA GLU A 30 9.53 8.48 5.27
C GLU A 30 8.89 9.75 5.82
N ALA A 31 7.74 10.17 5.28
CA ALA A 31 6.99 11.32 5.78
C ALA A 31 6.52 11.12 7.22
N LEU A 32 6.10 9.90 7.58
CA LEU A 32 5.73 9.55 8.94
C LEU A 32 6.92 9.70 9.89
N GLN A 33 8.10 9.20 9.52
CA GLN A 33 9.31 9.32 10.33
C GLN A 33 9.70 10.78 10.57
N ALA A 34 9.62 11.62 9.53
CA ALA A 34 9.87 13.05 9.68
C ALA A 34 8.86 13.70 10.65
N ALA A 35 7.57 13.40 10.53
CA ALA A 35 6.54 13.92 11.43
C ALA A 35 6.76 13.49 12.89
N TYR A 36 7.25 12.26 13.12
CA TYR A 36 7.64 11.80 14.47
C TYR A 36 8.79 12.63 15.05
N GLN A 37 9.85 12.85 14.28
CA GLN A 37 11.00 13.65 14.70
C GLN A 37 10.60 15.11 15.01
N GLU A 38 9.76 15.71 14.17
CA GLU A 38 9.26 17.07 14.39
C GLU A 38 8.42 17.20 15.66
N LEU A 39 7.58 16.20 15.96
CA LEU A 39 6.79 16.18 17.19
C LEU A 39 7.69 15.99 18.41
N GLU A 40 8.67 15.09 18.35
CA GLU A 40 9.62 14.85 19.43
C GLU A 40 10.39 16.13 19.79
N LEU A 41 10.94 16.82 18.80
CA LEU A 41 11.60 18.11 18.98
C LEU A 41 10.65 19.17 19.57
N ALA A 42 9.38 19.18 19.16
CA ALA A 42 8.39 20.11 19.71
C ALA A 42 8.12 19.86 21.20
N VAL A 43 8.04 18.59 21.60
CA VAL A 43 7.84 18.18 22.99
C VAL A 43 9.07 18.51 23.83
N GLU A 44 10.28 18.24 23.34
CA GLU A 44 11.54 18.59 24.01
C GLU A 44 11.69 20.09 24.24
N GLN A 45 11.27 20.90 23.26
CA GLN A 45 11.28 22.36 23.36
C GLN A 45 10.16 22.93 24.25
N SER A 46 9.34 22.08 24.88
CA SER A 46 8.17 22.48 25.67
C SER A 46 7.23 23.40 24.88
N ALA A 47 7.05 23.11 23.58
CA ALA A 47 6.22 23.91 22.69
C ALA A 47 4.77 23.97 23.19
N ASP A 48 4.10 25.09 22.89
CA ASP A 48 2.70 25.29 23.28
C ASP A 48 1.79 24.19 22.70
N LEU A 49 0.71 23.88 23.41
CA LEU A 49 -0.30 22.90 23.01
C LEU A 49 -0.89 23.24 21.63
N ASN A 50 -0.97 24.53 21.28
CA ASN A 50 -1.38 24.99 19.95
C ASN A 50 -0.45 24.53 18.81
N ILE A 51 0.78 24.15 19.12
CA ILE A 51 1.78 23.61 18.18
C ILE A 51 1.81 22.08 18.25
N LEU A 52 1.69 21.51 19.45
CA LEU A 52 1.72 20.06 19.67
C LEU A 52 0.51 19.34 19.08
N PHE A 53 -0.70 19.89 19.24
CA PHE A 53 -1.92 19.26 18.73
C PHE A 53 -1.91 19.09 17.20
N PRO A 54 -1.66 20.14 16.39
CA PRO A 54 -1.61 19.99 14.94
C PRO A 54 -0.55 18.99 14.46
N ARG A 55 0.64 18.99 15.09
CA ARG A 55 1.74 18.06 14.73
C ARG A 55 1.38 16.61 15.05
N ALA A 56 0.76 16.35 16.20
CA ALA A 56 0.27 15.02 16.56
C ALA A 56 -0.85 14.55 15.60
N THR A 57 -1.73 15.46 15.16
CA THR A 57 -2.74 15.14 14.13
C THR A 57 -2.09 14.79 12.80
N GLN A 58 -1.07 15.53 12.36
CA GLN A 58 -0.35 15.27 11.12
C GLN A 58 0.32 13.88 11.14
N GLN A 59 0.96 13.50 12.24
CA GLN A 59 1.51 12.16 12.41
C GLN A 59 0.44 11.07 12.25
N ASN A 60 -0.74 11.26 12.85
CA ASN A 60 -1.83 10.29 12.73
C ASN A 60 -2.36 10.19 11.30
N ILE A 61 -2.38 11.28 10.52
CA ILE A 61 -2.74 11.25 9.09
C ILE A 61 -1.76 10.38 8.32
N HIS A 62 -0.44 10.58 8.49
CA HIS A 62 0.57 9.75 7.82
C HIS A 62 0.46 8.26 8.21
N ARG A 63 0.13 7.94 9.46
CA ARG A 63 -0.11 6.55 9.89
C ARG A 63 -1.31 5.92 9.18
N ILE A 64 -2.40 6.66 9.02
CA ILE A 64 -3.61 6.18 8.35
C ILE A 64 -3.35 5.98 6.85
N ASN A 65 -2.65 6.91 6.21
CA ASN A 65 -2.28 6.79 4.79
C ASN A 65 -1.39 5.56 4.57
N LEU A 66 -0.32 5.43 5.34
CA LEU A 66 0.57 4.29 5.28
C LEU A 66 -0.17 2.96 5.49
N PHE A 67 -1.12 2.92 6.43
CA PHE A 67 -1.97 1.74 6.64
C PHE A 67 -2.83 1.43 5.41
N ALA A 68 -3.46 2.45 4.82
CA ALA A 68 -4.26 2.29 3.61
C ALA A 68 -3.41 1.77 2.44
N GLU A 69 -2.23 2.33 2.20
CA GLU A 69 -1.29 1.88 1.18
C GLU A 69 -0.82 0.43 1.43
N GLY A 70 -0.57 0.07 2.68
CA GLY A 70 -0.27 -1.31 3.06
C GLY A 70 -1.40 -2.29 2.74
N VAL A 71 -2.65 -1.92 3.04
CA VAL A 71 -3.83 -2.72 2.71
C VAL A 71 -4.00 -2.87 1.20
N TRP A 72 -3.87 -1.78 0.44
CA TRP A 72 -3.96 -1.80 -1.02
C TRP A 72 -2.86 -2.64 -1.68
N THR A 73 -1.64 -2.56 -1.15
CA THR A 73 -0.53 -3.42 -1.56
C THR A 73 -0.86 -4.90 -1.35
N LEU A 74 -1.38 -5.25 -0.18
CA LEU A 74 -1.72 -6.63 0.16
C LEU A 74 -2.88 -7.17 -0.70
N LEU A 75 -3.94 -6.38 -0.90
CA LEU A 75 -5.05 -6.76 -1.78
C LEU A 75 -4.58 -7.00 -3.22
N SER A 76 -3.67 -6.14 -3.71
CA SER A 76 -3.06 -6.31 -5.03
C SER A 76 -2.24 -7.60 -5.12
N ALA A 77 -1.49 -7.94 -4.07
CA ALA A 77 -0.73 -9.19 -4.00
C ALA A 77 -1.64 -10.43 -3.99
N ILE A 78 -2.76 -10.36 -3.28
CA ILE A 78 -3.79 -11.42 -3.28
C ILE A 78 -4.37 -11.59 -4.69
N LEU A 79 -4.67 -10.50 -5.40
CA LEU A 79 -5.15 -10.57 -6.79
C LEU A 79 -4.14 -11.25 -7.71
N VAL A 80 -2.85 -10.91 -7.59
CA VAL A 80 -1.77 -11.61 -8.32
C VAL A 80 -1.76 -13.10 -8.01
N ALA A 81 -1.82 -13.46 -6.73
CA ALA A 81 -1.79 -14.86 -6.29
C ALA A 81 -2.97 -15.67 -6.87
N ILE A 82 -4.19 -15.13 -6.80
CA ILE A 82 -5.39 -15.76 -7.37
C ILE A 82 -5.26 -15.87 -8.90
N GLY A 83 -4.81 -14.82 -9.57
CA GLY A 83 -4.60 -14.83 -11.01
C GLY A 83 -3.59 -15.88 -11.47
N LEU A 84 -2.45 -15.99 -10.77
CA LEU A 84 -1.43 -17.01 -11.02
C LEU A 84 -1.96 -18.42 -10.74
N GLN A 85 -2.68 -18.61 -9.64
CA GLN A 85 -3.30 -19.89 -9.32
C GLN A 85 -4.24 -20.34 -10.45
N GLY A 86 -5.11 -19.44 -10.93
CA GLY A 86 -6.01 -19.73 -12.05
C GLY A 86 -5.30 -20.08 -13.37
N ILE A 87 -4.12 -19.50 -13.63
CA ILE A 87 -3.31 -19.83 -14.81
C ILE A 87 -2.67 -21.21 -14.66
N CYS A 88 -2.11 -21.51 -13.48
CA CYS A 88 -1.35 -22.73 -13.20
C CYS A 88 -2.24 -23.97 -13.05
N THR A 89 -3.35 -23.87 -12.31
CA THR A 89 -4.23 -25.01 -12.00
C THR A 89 -5.48 -25.08 -12.88
N GLY A 90 -5.78 -24.03 -13.64
CA GLY A 90 -6.97 -23.97 -14.48
C GLY A 90 -6.96 -25.04 -15.60
N PRO A 91 -8.10 -25.74 -15.82
CA PRO A 91 -8.20 -26.80 -16.80
C PRO A 91 -7.83 -26.31 -18.21
N ARG A 92 -7.04 -27.10 -18.95
CA ARG A 92 -6.82 -26.85 -20.38
C ARG A 92 -8.17 -27.04 -21.07
N ARG A 93 -8.81 -25.94 -21.46
CA ARG A 93 -10.00 -25.97 -22.31
C ARG A 93 -9.62 -26.67 -23.62
N SER A 94 -9.92 -27.96 -23.70
CA SER A 94 -9.84 -28.75 -24.93
C SER A 94 -10.75 -28.08 -25.94
N ARG A 95 -10.17 -27.54 -27.02
CA ARG A 95 -10.93 -27.12 -28.19
C ARG A 95 -11.38 -28.40 -28.89
N GLY A 96 -12.61 -28.83 -28.62
CA GLY A 96 -13.39 -29.66 -29.52
C GLY A 96 -14.16 -28.76 -30.47
#